data_AF-F4BUX8-F1
#
_entry.id   AF-F4BUX8-F1
#
_cell.length_a   1.000
_cell.length_b   1.000
_cell.length_c   1.000
_cell.angle_alpha   90.00
_cell.angle_beta   90.00
_cell.angle_gamma   90.00
#
_symmetry.space_group_name_H-M   'P 1'
#
loop_
_entity.id
_entity.type
_entity.pdbx_description
1 polymer ?
#
loop_
_entity_poly.entity_id
_entity_poly.type
_entity_poly.pdbx_seq_one_letter_code
_entity_poly.pdbx_strand_id
1 'polypeptide(L)'
;MISKVYISYDPDDEDLALRLSLALGRVGLESYVALYNQSPAISLADRVSFAIRNSECLVALATRKGSRSPALCQEIGLARGIDQLIIPLQEEGAQLPFLIDQLRALPFRRESFADAIGILIKSIRELSRLEWLRVVCPQCGEEMTQYLTDQDEVDSAQEKGIFLETICSYCQNTILLDPRTFEPLPGEQESLKPQKFIENF
;
A
#
# COMPACT_ATOMS: atom_id res chain seq x y z
N MET A 1 2.10 -15.48 10.21
CA MET A 1 1.08 -14.81 9.38
C MET A 1 1.33 -13.32 9.51
N ILE A 2 1.47 -12.61 8.39
CA ILE A 2 1.74 -11.18 8.35
C ILE A 2 0.42 -10.45 8.59
N SER A 3 0.37 -9.64 9.65
CA SER A 3 -0.79 -8.83 10.03
C SER A 3 -0.41 -7.37 10.30
N LYS A 4 0.84 -7.15 10.72
CA LYS A 4 1.45 -5.88 11.09
C LYS A 4 2.71 -5.67 10.28
N VAL A 5 2.76 -4.54 9.59
CA VAL A 5 3.87 -4.15 8.73
C VAL A 5 4.52 -2.88 9.25
N TYR A 6 5.84 -2.89 9.41
CA TYR A 6 6.60 -1.65 9.62
C TYR A 6 7.01 -1.08 8.26
N ILE A 7 6.67 0.17 7.98
CA ILE A 7 7.11 0.86 6.76
C ILE A 7 8.31 1.72 7.12
N SER A 8 9.49 1.31 6.65
CA SER A 8 10.75 2.07 6.80
C SER A 8 10.96 2.96 5.60
N TYR A 9 11.19 4.25 5.84
CA TYR A 9 11.29 5.27 4.79
C TYR A 9 12.10 6.48 5.26
N ASP A 10 12.55 7.30 4.31
CA ASP A 10 13.13 8.61 4.63
C ASP A 10 12.03 9.66 4.74
N PRO A 11 12.11 10.66 5.65
CA PRO A 11 11.06 11.66 5.81
C PRO A 11 10.62 12.38 4.52
N ASP A 12 11.51 12.52 3.52
CA ASP A 12 11.16 13.11 2.22
C ASP A 12 10.23 12.23 1.36
N ASP A 13 10.05 10.96 1.74
CA ASP A 13 9.20 9.96 1.08
C ASP A 13 7.93 9.63 1.91
N GLU A 14 7.55 10.49 2.84
CA GLU A 14 6.36 10.29 3.69
C GLU A 14 5.07 10.12 2.88
N ASP A 15 4.94 10.80 1.74
CA ASP A 15 3.78 10.66 0.87
C ASP A 15 3.63 9.22 0.33
N LEU A 16 4.75 8.59 -0.07
CA LEU A 16 4.77 7.20 -0.53
C LEU A 16 4.45 6.25 0.63
N ALA A 17 5.02 6.49 1.80
CA ALA A 17 4.79 5.68 2.99
C ALA A 17 3.31 5.71 3.43
N LEU A 18 2.67 6.89 3.40
CA LEU A 18 1.26 7.05 3.73
C LEU A 18 0.34 6.41 2.68
N ARG A 19 0.64 6.56 1.39
CA ARG A 19 -0.11 5.88 0.31
C ARG A 19 -0.06 4.36 0.46
N LEU A 20 1.11 3.81 0.77
CA LEU A 20 1.29 2.40 1.06
C LEU A 20 0.49 1.99 2.31
N SER A 21 0.62 2.73 3.40
CA SER A 21 -0.11 2.46 4.66
C SER A 21 -1.63 2.40 4.44
N LEU A 22 -2.19 3.35 3.69
CA LEU A 22 -3.62 3.37 3.38
C LEU A 22 -4.04 2.14 2.57
N ALA A 23 -3.26 1.74 1.56
CA ALA A 23 -3.57 0.56 0.76
C ALA A 23 -3.47 -0.74 1.57
N LEU A 24 -2.46 -0.88 2.44
CA LEU A 24 -2.34 -2.02 3.36
C LEU A 24 -3.53 -2.07 4.33
N GLY A 25 -3.92 -0.91 4.89
CA GLY A 25 -5.08 -0.79 5.78
C GLY A 25 -6.40 -1.20 5.13
N ARG A 26 -6.58 -0.95 3.82
CA ARG A 26 -7.75 -1.41 3.07
C ARG A 26 -7.85 -2.93 3.03
N VAL A 27 -6.73 -3.64 2.93
CA VAL A 27 -6.72 -5.12 2.90
C VAL A 27 -6.55 -5.76 4.28
N GLY A 28 -6.85 -5.01 5.35
CA GLY A 28 -6.85 -5.50 6.73
C GLY A 28 -5.46 -5.65 7.36
N LEU A 29 -4.41 -5.08 6.75
CA LEU A 29 -3.08 -5.05 7.33
C LEU A 29 -2.91 -3.79 8.18
N GLU A 30 -2.48 -3.97 9.43
CA GLU A 30 -2.04 -2.88 10.27
C GLU A 30 -0.64 -2.43 9.83
N SER A 31 -0.36 -1.13 9.87
CA SER A 31 0.96 -0.62 9.51
C SER A 31 1.45 0.43 10.48
N TYR A 32 2.72 0.36 10.86
CA TYR A 32 3.42 1.44 11.55
C TYR A 32 4.09 2.35 10.52
N VAL A 33 3.71 3.63 10.54
CA VAL A 33 4.20 4.70 9.66
C VAL A 33 4.13 6.04 10.41
N ALA A 34 4.87 7.06 9.96
CA ALA A 34 4.78 8.42 10.49
C ALA A 34 4.94 8.54 12.02
N LEU A 35 5.83 7.73 12.60
CA LEU A 35 6.04 7.66 14.05
C LEU A 35 6.69 8.93 14.63
N TYR A 36 7.17 9.85 13.80
CA TYR A 36 7.89 11.06 14.22
C TYR A 36 7.01 11.99 15.07
N ASN A 37 5.69 12.04 14.81
CA ASN A 37 4.76 12.96 15.45
C ASN A 37 3.90 12.34 16.58
N GLN A 38 4.10 11.06 16.89
CA GLN A 38 3.29 10.34 17.87
C GLN A 38 3.95 10.32 19.25
N SER A 39 3.16 10.38 20.33
CA SER A 39 3.61 10.09 21.71
C SER A 39 4.94 10.75 22.12
N PRO A 40 4.99 12.08 22.32
CA PRO A 40 6.23 12.82 22.62
C PRO A 40 6.89 12.41 23.94
N ALA A 41 6.17 11.70 24.82
CA ALA A 41 6.68 11.16 26.06
C ALA A 41 7.68 9.99 25.87
N ILE A 42 7.72 9.37 24.69
CA ILE A 42 8.58 8.23 24.35
C ILE A 42 9.59 8.68 23.30
N SER A 43 10.85 8.29 23.43
CA SER A 43 11.88 8.64 22.44
C SER A 43 11.53 8.05 21.06
N LEU A 44 11.91 8.73 19.98
CA LEU A 44 11.69 8.21 18.62
C LEU A 44 12.33 6.82 18.45
N ALA A 45 13.54 6.62 18.98
CA ALA A 45 14.26 5.36 18.90
C ALA A 45 13.48 4.21 19.57
N ASP A 46 12.86 4.45 20.74
CA ASP A 46 12.04 3.45 21.42
C ASP A 46 10.75 3.16 20.64
N ARG A 47 10.11 4.19 20.06
CA ARG A 47 8.90 4.00 19.22
C ARG A 47 9.21 3.18 17.97
N VAL A 48 10.32 3.48 17.30
CA VAL A 48 10.80 2.73 16.12
C VAL A 48 11.15 1.29 16.50
N SER A 49 11.94 1.09 17.56
CA SER A 49 12.31 -0.25 18.04
C SER A 49 11.08 -1.07 18.42
N PHE A 50 10.11 -0.46 19.12
CA PHE A 50 8.84 -1.10 19.45
C PHE A 50 8.06 -1.49 18.19
N ALA A 51 7.89 -0.57 17.24
CA ALA A 51 7.11 -0.80 16.03
C ALA A 51 7.72 -1.90 15.14
N ILE A 52 9.04 -1.91 14.97
CA ILE A 52 9.77 -2.95 14.23
C ILE A 52 9.57 -4.31 14.90
N ARG A 53 9.76 -4.40 16.22
CA ARG A 53 9.60 -5.65 16.98
C ARG A 53 8.16 -6.16 17.07
N ASN A 54 7.18 -5.29 16.92
CA ASN A 54 5.74 -5.63 16.91
C ASN A 54 5.17 -5.79 15.50
N SER A 55 6.03 -5.83 14.47
CA SER A 55 5.64 -6.12 13.10
C SER A 55 6.16 -7.49 12.68
N GLU A 56 5.45 -8.18 11.80
CA GLU A 56 5.95 -9.45 11.23
C GLU A 56 6.80 -9.24 9.98
N CYS A 57 6.68 -8.06 9.36
CA CYS A 57 7.40 -7.69 8.14
C CYS A 57 7.82 -6.23 8.19
N LEU A 58 9.02 -5.93 7.69
CA LEU A 58 9.46 -4.59 7.35
C LEU A 58 9.38 -4.39 5.84
N VAL A 59 8.74 -3.32 5.40
CA VAL A 59 8.79 -2.86 4.01
C VAL A 59 9.73 -1.67 3.93
N ALA A 60 10.82 -1.80 3.15
CA ALA A 60 11.83 -0.76 3.01
C ALA A 60 11.58 0.05 1.73
N LEU A 61 11.24 1.34 1.85
CA LEU A 61 11.12 2.28 0.73
C LEU A 61 12.51 2.78 0.31
N ALA A 62 13.17 2.02 -0.55
CA ALA A 62 14.49 2.34 -1.09
C ALA A 62 14.38 3.30 -2.29
N THR A 63 14.14 4.59 -2.01
CA THR A 63 14.25 5.67 -3.00
C THR A 63 15.71 6.11 -3.18
N ARG A 64 16.00 7.00 -4.14
CA ARG A 64 17.35 7.55 -4.30
C ARG A 64 17.88 8.25 -3.04
N LYS A 65 16.99 8.91 -2.29
CA LYS A 65 17.31 9.53 -1.00
C LYS A 65 17.26 8.51 0.13
N GLY A 66 16.17 7.74 0.19
CA GLY A 66 15.92 6.77 1.25
C GLY A 66 17.02 5.74 1.41
N SER A 67 17.58 5.26 0.31
CA SER A 67 18.66 4.28 0.33
C SER A 67 19.97 4.80 0.95
N ARG A 68 20.12 6.12 1.08
CA ARG A 68 21.26 6.77 1.72
C ARG A 68 20.91 7.32 3.10
N SER A 69 19.66 7.16 3.53
CA SER A 69 19.17 7.66 4.81
C SER A 69 19.76 6.85 5.96
N PRO A 70 20.41 7.50 6.94
CA PRO A 70 20.90 6.81 8.13
C PRO A 70 19.77 6.12 8.90
N ALA A 71 18.58 6.72 8.96
CA ALA A 71 17.43 6.16 9.67
C ALA A 71 16.98 4.84 9.04
N LEU A 72 16.70 4.83 7.72
CA LEU A 72 16.32 3.63 6.98
C LEU A 72 17.37 2.51 7.11
N CYS A 73 18.67 2.85 6.99
CA CYS A 73 19.75 1.87 7.18
C CYS A 73 19.80 1.28 8.60
N GLN A 74 19.56 2.09 9.64
CA GLN A 74 19.54 1.63 11.03
C GLN A 74 18.31 0.76 11.32
N GLU A 75 17.14 1.13 10.78
CA GLU A 75 15.90 0.36 10.88
C GLU A 75 16.03 -1.00 10.20
N ILE A 76 16.61 -1.05 8.99
CA ILE A 76 16.97 -2.29 8.31
C ILE A 76 17.96 -3.10 9.15
N GLY A 77 18.98 -2.45 9.72
CA GLY A 77 19.94 -3.10 10.60
C GLY A 77 19.29 -3.77 11.80
N LEU A 78 18.34 -3.09 12.45
CA LEU A 78 17.58 -3.64 13.56
C LEU A 78 16.71 -4.83 13.12
N ALA A 79 15.96 -4.68 12.03
CA ALA A 79 15.08 -5.73 11.50
C ALA A 79 15.87 -6.99 11.09
N ARG A 80 17.02 -6.82 10.42
CA ARG A 80 17.94 -7.93 10.08
C ARG A 80 18.51 -8.59 11.32
N GLY A 81 18.87 -7.80 12.34
CA GLY A 81 19.41 -8.30 13.60
C GLY A 81 18.43 -9.13 14.44
N ILE A 82 17.12 -9.07 14.12
CA ILE A 82 16.07 -9.89 14.75
C ILE A 82 15.44 -10.89 13.77
N ASP A 83 16.10 -11.16 12.64
CA ASP A 83 15.65 -12.09 11.58
C ASP A 83 14.25 -11.80 11.04
N GLN A 84 13.84 -10.53 11.03
CA GLN A 84 12.54 -10.12 10.51
C GLN A 84 12.51 -10.22 8.98
N LEU A 85 11.35 -10.58 8.43
CA LEU A 85 11.11 -10.54 6.99
C LEU A 85 11.24 -9.10 6.49
N ILE A 86 12.00 -8.90 5.40
CA ILE A 86 12.15 -7.60 4.75
C ILE A 86 11.73 -7.71 3.29
N ILE A 87 10.83 -6.83 2.86
CA ILE A 87 10.43 -6.68 1.45
C ILE A 87 10.88 -5.30 0.96
N PRO A 88 11.92 -5.20 0.12
CA PRO A 88 12.34 -3.92 -0.43
C PRO A 88 11.42 -3.46 -1.56
N LEU A 89 10.93 -2.22 -1.50
CA LEU A 89 10.39 -1.51 -2.64
C LEU A 89 11.50 -0.56 -3.15
N GLN A 90 11.96 -0.76 -4.38
CA GLN A 90 13.11 -0.03 -4.93
C GLN A 90 12.68 0.92 -6.03
N GLU A 91 12.94 2.22 -5.83
CA GLU A 91 12.72 3.21 -6.88
C GLU A 91 13.71 3.00 -8.03
N GLU A 92 13.26 3.13 -9.26
CA GLU A 92 14.14 3.01 -10.42
C GLU A 92 15.35 3.97 -10.35
N GLY A 93 16.54 3.37 -10.44
CA GLY A 93 17.82 4.07 -10.34
C GLY A 93 18.31 4.31 -8.90
N ALA A 94 17.57 3.88 -7.88
CA ALA A 94 18.08 3.78 -6.51
C ALA A 94 18.93 2.50 -6.34
N GLN A 95 19.87 2.51 -5.40
CA GLN A 95 20.63 1.31 -5.00
C GLN A 95 20.09 0.82 -3.67
N LEU A 96 19.94 -0.49 -3.49
CA LEU A 96 19.54 -1.02 -2.18
C LEU A 96 20.68 -0.84 -1.15
N PRO A 97 20.34 -0.56 0.13
CA PRO A 97 21.31 -0.61 1.22
C PRO A 97 21.98 -1.99 1.34
N PHE A 98 23.27 -1.99 1.70
CA PHE A 98 24.12 -3.20 1.77
C PHE A 98 23.48 -4.41 2.47
N LEU A 99 22.77 -4.22 3.57
CA LEU A 99 22.19 -5.33 4.33
C LEU A 99 21.03 -6.06 3.62
N ILE A 100 20.49 -5.45 2.56
CA ILE A 100 19.36 -5.94 1.78
C ILE A 100 19.63 -5.92 0.27
N ASP A 101 20.86 -5.68 -0.18
CA ASP A 101 21.19 -5.58 -1.60
C ASP A 101 21.09 -6.91 -2.36
N GLN A 102 21.17 -8.02 -1.61
CA GLN A 102 20.94 -9.37 -2.09
C GLN A 102 19.46 -9.77 -2.18
N LEU A 103 18.55 -8.99 -1.58
CA LEU A 103 17.12 -9.30 -1.59
C LEU A 103 16.50 -8.95 -2.94
N ARG A 104 15.53 -9.75 -3.37
CA ARG A 104 14.73 -9.42 -4.56
C ARG A 104 13.80 -8.26 -4.21
N ALA A 105 14.09 -7.08 -4.76
CA ALA A 105 13.23 -5.91 -4.60
C ALA A 105 12.03 -5.95 -5.56
N LEU A 106 10.96 -5.28 -5.16
CA LEU A 106 9.86 -4.88 -6.03
C LEU A 106 10.21 -3.51 -6.63
N PRO A 107 10.54 -3.43 -7.93
CA PRO A 107 10.89 -2.16 -8.54
C PRO A 107 9.66 -1.28 -8.70
N PHE A 108 9.83 0.04 -8.61
CA PHE A 108 8.76 0.99 -8.89
C PHE A 108 9.27 2.30 -9.49
N ARG A 109 8.39 2.99 -10.22
CA ARG A 109 8.51 4.41 -10.53
C ARG A 109 7.48 5.18 -9.70
N ARG A 110 7.72 6.46 -9.41
CA ARG A 110 6.80 7.27 -8.59
C ARG A 110 5.40 7.36 -9.23
N GLU A 111 5.36 7.44 -10.56
CA GLU A 111 4.13 7.53 -11.36
C GLU A 111 3.35 6.20 -11.35
N SER A 112 4.04 5.08 -11.17
CA SER A 112 3.48 3.73 -11.20
C SER A 112 3.57 3.02 -9.84
N PHE A 113 3.63 3.78 -8.74
CA PHE A 113 3.79 3.22 -7.40
C PHE A 113 2.64 2.30 -6.99
N ALA A 114 1.43 2.55 -7.53
CA ALA A 114 0.27 1.67 -7.33
C ALA A 114 0.56 0.23 -7.77
N ASP A 115 1.29 0.03 -8.87
CA ASP A 115 1.61 -1.32 -9.37
C ASP A 115 2.47 -2.08 -8.35
N ALA A 116 3.45 -1.41 -7.74
CA ALA A 116 4.29 -2.01 -6.70
C ALA A 116 3.51 -2.33 -5.42
N ILE A 117 2.53 -1.50 -5.05
CA ILE A 117 1.59 -1.80 -3.96
C ILE A 117 0.79 -3.06 -4.28
N GLY A 118 0.26 -3.19 -5.50
CA GLY A 118 -0.49 -4.38 -5.92
C GLY A 118 0.34 -5.66 -5.84
N ILE A 119 1.59 -5.62 -6.31
CA ILE A 119 2.52 -6.76 -6.22
C ILE A 119 2.85 -7.08 -4.75
N LEU A 120 3.03 -6.07 -3.90
CA LEU A 120 3.27 -6.28 -2.47
C LEU A 120 2.08 -6.95 -1.78
N ILE A 121 0.86 -6.47 -2.03
CA ILE A 121 -0.37 -7.07 -1.46
C ILE A 121 -0.51 -8.51 -1.92
N LYS A 122 -0.32 -8.79 -3.21
CA LYS A 122 -0.32 -10.15 -3.76
C LYS A 122 0.72 -11.04 -3.06
N SER A 123 1.94 -10.55 -2.92
CA SER A 123 3.03 -11.28 -2.25
C SER A 123 2.70 -11.58 -0.78
N ILE A 124 2.10 -10.63 -0.06
CA ILE A 124 1.68 -10.85 1.34
C ILE A 124 0.53 -11.85 1.40
N ARG A 125 -0.41 -11.81 0.45
CA ARG A 125 -1.54 -12.76 0.35
C ARG A 125 -1.07 -14.21 0.13
N GLU A 126 0.05 -14.41 -0.57
CA GLU A 126 0.66 -15.74 -0.73
C GLU A 126 1.26 -16.27 0.59
N LEU A 127 1.66 -15.38 1.51
CA LEU A 127 2.27 -15.72 2.79
C LEU A 127 1.28 -15.70 3.97
N SER A 128 0.10 -15.11 3.79
CA SER A 128 -0.86 -14.77 4.86
C SER A 128 -2.29 -14.73 4.36
N ARG A 129 -3.25 -15.04 5.22
CA ARG A 129 -4.68 -14.95 4.87
C ARG A 129 -5.17 -13.52 4.99
N LEU A 130 -5.22 -12.81 3.86
CA LEU A 130 -5.90 -11.53 3.75
C LEU A 130 -7.35 -11.80 3.35
N GLU A 131 -8.28 -11.67 4.30
CA GLU A 131 -9.69 -12.05 4.11
C GLU A 131 -10.61 -10.83 3.95
N TRP A 132 -10.20 -9.67 4.47
CA TRP A 132 -11.07 -8.52 4.60
C TRP A 132 -10.62 -7.36 3.72
N LEU A 133 -11.62 -6.65 3.21
CA LEU A 133 -11.48 -5.40 2.48
C LEU A 133 -12.32 -4.32 3.16
N ARG A 134 -11.66 -3.24 3.59
CA ARG A 134 -12.27 -2.02 4.11
C ARG A 134 -12.44 -1.01 2.98
N VAL A 135 -13.67 -0.55 2.78
CA VAL A 135 -14.03 0.41 1.73
C VAL A 135 -14.74 1.58 2.39
N VAL A 136 -14.27 2.80 2.13
CA VAL A 136 -14.99 4.03 2.49
C VAL A 136 -15.73 4.52 1.26
N CYS A 137 -17.05 4.66 1.36
CA CYS A 137 -17.85 5.09 0.22
C CYS A 137 -17.52 6.55 -0.15
N PRO A 138 -17.10 6.84 -1.38
CA PRO A 138 -16.77 8.21 -1.80
C PRO A 138 -18.02 9.12 -1.88
N GLN A 139 -19.21 8.54 -1.93
CA GLN A 139 -20.47 9.30 -2.01
C GLN A 139 -20.99 9.71 -0.62
N CYS A 140 -21.13 8.77 0.31
CA CYS A 140 -21.74 9.04 1.61
C CYS A 140 -20.76 9.04 2.79
N GLY A 141 -19.50 8.68 2.57
CA GLY A 141 -18.45 8.66 3.62
C GLY A 141 -18.52 7.46 4.57
N GLU A 142 -19.52 6.58 4.45
CA GLU A 142 -19.67 5.42 5.32
C GLU A 142 -18.60 4.36 5.02
N GLU A 143 -18.04 3.78 6.08
CA GLU A 143 -17.09 2.66 6.02
C GLU A 143 -17.84 1.32 6.02
N MET A 144 -17.43 0.42 5.13
CA MET A 144 -17.91 -0.95 5.08
C MET A 144 -16.75 -1.94 5.04
N THR A 145 -17.00 -3.14 5.55
CA THR A 145 -16.07 -4.27 5.44
C THR A 145 -16.73 -5.38 4.64
N GLN A 146 -16.01 -5.92 3.67
CA GLN A 146 -16.43 -7.05 2.82
C GLN A 146 -15.30 -8.06 2.67
N TYR A 147 -15.58 -9.21 2.06
CA TYR A 147 -14.51 -10.13 1.70
C TYR A 147 -13.61 -9.52 0.63
N LEU A 148 -12.31 -9.72 0.78
CA LEU A 148 -11.32 -9.28 -0.19
C LEU A 148 -11.52 -10.06 -1.49
N THR A 149 -11.56 -9.34 -2.62
CA THR A 149 -11.70 -9.93 -3.95
C THR A 149 -10.62 -10.97 -4.22
N ASP A 150 -11.00 -12.12 -4.77
CA ASP A 150 -10.10 -13.22 -5.09
C ASP A 150 -8.97 -12.77 -6.03
N GLN A 151 -7.77 -13.35 -5.86
CA GLN A 151 -6.60 -12.88 -6.59
C GLN A 151 -6.74 -13.06 -8.11
N ASP A 152 -7.41 -14.12 -8.56
CA ASP A 152 -7.65 -14.37 -9.99
C ASP A 152 -8.53 -13.28 -10.63
N GLU A 153 -9.52 -12.77 -9.88
CA GLU A 153 -10.39 -11.69 -10.34
C GLU A 153 -9.63 -10.35 -10.36
N VAL A 154 -8.80 -10.09 -9.34
CA VAL A 154 -7.89 -8.93 -9.30
C VAL A 154 -6.93 -8.93 -10.49
N ASP A 155 -6.27 -10.06 -10.74
CA ASP A 155 -5.32 -10.22 -11.85
C ASP A 155 -6.04 -10.00 -13.21
N SER A 156 -7.22 -10.59 -13.40
CA SER A 156 -8.05 -10.37 -14.61
C SER A 156 -8.45 -8.90 -14.80
N ALA A 157 -8.79 -8.19 -13.73
CA ALA A 157 -9.14 -6.76 -13.80
C ALA A 157 -7.93 -5.90 -14.21
N GLN A 158 -6.76 -6.19 -13.66
CA GLN A 158 -5.51 -5.52 -14.02
C GLN A 158 -5.14 -5.75 -15.49
N GLU A 159 -5.20 -6.99 -15.96
CA GLU A 159 -4.91 -7.35 -17.36
C GLU A 159 -5.84 -6.64 -18.36
N LYS A 160 -7.12 -6.51 -18.01
CA LYS A 160 -8.13 -5.83 -18.83
C LYS A 160 -8.11 -4.31 -18.69
N GLY A 161 -7.37 -3.77 -17.72
CA GLY A 161 -7.36 -2.33 -17.42
C GLY A 161 -8.71 -1.81 -16.92
N ILE A 162 -9.45 -2.63 -16.17
CA ILE A 162 -10.78 -2.28 -15.62
C ILE A 162 -10.72 -2.18 -14.09
N PHE A 163 -11.70 -1.48 -13.52
CA PHE A 163 -11.85 -1.36 -12.07
C PHE A 163 -12.61 -2.56 -11.50
N LEU A 164 -12.40 -2.83 -10.21
CA LEU A 164 -13.26 -3.72 -9.44
C LEU A 164 -14.51 -2.95 -9.04
N GLU A 165 -15.64 -3.64 -8.92
CA GLU A 165 -16.92 -3.02 -8.56
C GLU A 165 -17.43 -3.57 -7.22
N THR A 166 -17.97 -2.68 -6.39
CA THR A 166 -18.76 -3.05 -5.21
C THR A 166 -19.91 -2.07 -5.02
N ILE A 167 -20.85 -2.39 -4.13
CA ILE A 167 -22.03 -1.56 -3.85
C ILE A 167 -21.97 -1.11 -2.39
N CYS A 168 -22.19 0.19 -2.17
CA CYS A 168 -22.32 0.73 -0.83
C CYS A 168 -23.59 0.18 -0.14
N SER A 169 -23.43 -0.53 0.98
CA SER A 169 -24.56 -1.03 1.76
C SER A 169 -25.49 0.06 2.32
N TYR A 170 -25.03 1.31 2.39
CA TYR A 170 -25.74 2.44 2.99
C TYR A 170 -26.50 3.28 1.96
N CYS A 171 -25.81 3.78 0.92
CA CYS A 171 -26.43 4.64 -0.09
C CYS A 171 -26.70 3.95 -1.43
N GLN A 172 -26.38 2.65 -1.53
CA GLN A 172 -26.56 1.81 -2.74
C GLN A 172 -25.79 2.31 -3.96
N ASN A 173 -24.84 3.24 -3.79
CA ASN A 173 -23.97 3.71 -4.86
C ASN A 173 -23.01 2.60 -5.30
N THR A 174 -22.76 2.52 -6.62
CA THR A 174 -21.69 1.68 -7.16
C THR A 174 -20.34 2.35 -6.90
N ILE A 175 -19.41 1.60 -6.33
CA ILE A 175 -18.06 2.05 -6.00
C ILE A 175 -17.10 1.29 -6.92
N LEU A 176 -16.31 2.04 -7.68
CA LEU A 176 -15.19 1.51 -8.45
C LEU A 176 -13.93 1.52 -7.57
N LEU A 177 -13.18 0.43 -7.57
CA LEU A 177 -11.93 0.29 -6.82
C LEU A 177 -10.76 0.04 -7.77
N ASP A 178 -9.64 0.71 -7.54
CA ASP A 178 -8.38 0.40 -8.23
C ASP A 178 -7.93 -1.03 -7.85
N PRO A 179 -7.75 -1.95 -8.81
CA PRO A 179 -7.40 -3.34 -8.51
C PRO A 179 -6.01 -3.51 -7.88
N ARG A 180 -5.15 -2.49 -7.90
CA ARG A 180 -3.80 -2.54 -7.32
C ARG A 180 -3.77 -2.09 -5.87
N THR A 181 -4.59 -1.12 -5.49
CA THR A 181 -4.56 -0.49 -4.16
C THR A 181 -5.87 -0.64 -3.39
N PHE A 182 -6.91 -1.16 -4.05
CA PHE A 182 -8.30 -1.19 -3.58
C PHE A 182 -8.86 0.19 -3.21
N GLU A 183 -8.23 1.26 -3.71
CA GLU A 183 -8.66 2.63 -3.48
C GLU A 183 -9.98 2.92 -4.19
N PRO A 184 -11.00 3.42 -3.49
CA PRO A 184 -12.23 3.89 -4.11
C PRO A 184 -11.96 5.09 -5.00
N LEU A 185 -12.44 5.03 -6.24
CA LEU A 185 -12.44 6.20 -7.10
C LEU A 185 -13.53 7.17 -6.66
N PRO A 186 -13.24 8.48 -6.61
CA PRO A 186 -14.27 9.48 -6.42
C PRO A 186 -15.29 9.34 -7.57
N GLY A 187 -16.56 9.17 -7.22
CA GLY A 187 -17.60 9.00 -8.23
C GLY A 187 -17.63 10.18 -9.18
N GLU A 188 -17.56 9.92 -10.49
CA GLU A 188 -17.90 10.93 -11.49
C GLU A 188 -19.35 11.36 -11.26
N GLN A 189 -19.54 12.62 -10.87
CA GLN A 189 -20.80 13.28 -11.19
C GLN A 189 -20.88 13.37 -12.71
N GLU A 190 -21.64 12.44 -13.31
CA GLU A 190 -22.45 12.65 -14.50
C GLU A 190 -21.77 13.44 -15.65
N SER A 191 -20.74 12.88 -16.31
CA SER A 191 -20.26 13.46 -17.57
C SER A 191 -19.60 12.49 -18.55
N LEU A 192 -20.12 11.26 -18.68
CA LEU A 192 -19.90 10.44 -19.87
C LEU A 192 -21.23 9.83 -20.36
N LYS A 193 -22.14 10.70 -20.82
CA LYS A 193 -23.13 10.26 -21.82
C LYS A 193 -22.40 10.13 -23.15
N PRO A 194 -22.43 8.98 -23.84
CA PRO A 194 -21.92 8.90 -25.20
C PRO A 194 -22.68 9.92 -26.04
N GLN A 195 -21.95 10.80 -26.72
CA GLN A 195 -22.53 11.68 -27.73
C GLN A 195 -23.30 10.79 -28.71
N LYS A 196 -24.63 10.94 -28.71
CA LYS A 196 -25.46 10.40 -29.77
C LYS A 196 -24.88 10.92 -31.08
N PHE A 197 -24.42 10.00 -31.92
CA PHE A 197 -24.24 10.23 -33.35
C PHE A 197 -25.57 10.80 -33.85
N ILE A 198 -25.60 12.10 -34.13
CA ILE A 198 -26.66 12.69 -34.91
C ILE A 198 -26.30 12.36 -36.35
N GLU A 199 -26.82 11.25 -36.86
CA GLU A 199 -27.11 11.14 -38.28
C GLU A 199 -28.15 12.22 -38.59
N ASN A 200 -27.83 13.16 -39.50
CA ASN A 200 -28.80 13.80 -40.37
C ASN A 200 -28.09 14.62 -41.47
N PHE A 201 -28.49 14.28 -42.72
CA PHE A 201 -28.18 14.84 -44.04
C PHE A 201 -26.95 14.30 -44.76
#